data_AF-D4CAA8-F1
#
_entry.id   AF-D4CAA8-F1
#
_cell.length_a   1.000
_cell.length_b   1.000
_cell.length_c   1.000
_cell.angle_alpha   90.00
_cell.angle_beta   90.00
_cell.angle_gamma   90.00
#
_symmetry.space_group_name_H-M   'P 1'
#
loop_
_entity.id
_entity.type
_entity.pdbx_description
1 polymer ?
#
loop_
_entity_poly.entity_id
_entity_poly.type
_entity_poly.pdbx_seq_one_letter_code
_entity_poly.pdbx_strand_id
1 'polypeptide(L)'
;MTLLKQLFLAFAGITAGGVIAAGIFAFLAIIGVFPRVIDKTKTRRHIMLYETLLILGGSIGNALDLLEFPIPIGSIPAAGHVLGLTLLGLAGLSFGAFIGCLVMSLAETVKAVPVLNRRLRLSVGIQYMTLSIALGKMTGSLLYFYKGFGGGGS
;
A
#
# COMPACT_ATOMS: atom_id res chain seq x y z
N MET A 1 -6.65 -24.93 -29.54
CA MET A 1 -5.54 -24.02 -29.15
C MET A 1 -6.00 -22.78 -28.37
N THR A 2 -7.27 -22.37 -28.46
CA THR A 2 -7.85 -21.22 -27.73
C THR A 2 -8.29 -21.56 -26.29
N LEU A 3 -8.90 -22.73 -26.06
CA LEU A 3 -9.33 -23.17 -24.72
C LEU A 3 -8.16 -23.31 -23.72
N LEU A 4 -7.03 -23.88 -24.16
CA LEU A 4 -5.86 -24.04 -23.31
C LEU A 4 -5.25 -22.68 -22.89
N LYS A 5 -5.28 -21.69 -23.79
CA LYS A 5 -4.86 -20.32 -23.49
C LYS A 5 -5.80 -19.63 -22.51
N GLN A 6 -7.12 -19.79 -22.67
CA GLN A 6 -8.10 -19.24 -21.73
C GLN A 6 -7.98 -19.87 -20.34
N LEU A 7 -7.76 -21.19 -20.27
CA LEU A 7 -7.57 -21.88 -18.99
C LEU A 7 -6.30 -21.40 -18.29
N PHE A 8 -5.21 -21.22 -19.03
CA PHE A 8 -3.96 -20.69 -18.48
C PHE A 8 -4.10 -19.23 -18.03
N LEU A 9 -4.79 -18.38 -18.81
CA LEU A 9 -5.08 -16.99 -18.41
C LEU A 9 -5.97 -16.92 -17.17
N ALA A 10 -6.99 -17.76 -17.08
CA ALA A 10 -7.87 -17.82 -15.91
C ALA A 10 -7.09 -18.26 -14.66
N PHE A 11 -6.24 -19.26 -14.78
CA PHE A 11 -5.39 -19.71 -13.68
C PHE A 11 -4.37 -18.65 -13.25
N ALA A 12 -3.70 -18.02 -14.22
CA ALA A 12 -2.78 -16.91 -13.96
C ALA A 12 -3.50 -15.72 -13.30
N GLY A 13 -4.71 -15.40 -13.74
CA GLY A 13 -5.53 -14.33 -13.17
C GLY A 13 -5.93 -14.62 -11.72
N ILE A 14 -6.41 -15.84 -11.42
CA ILE A 14 -6.80 -16.23 -10.05
C ILE A 14 -5.58 -16.25 -9.12
N THR A 15 -4.45 -16.80 -9.57
CA THR A 15 -3.24 -16.86 -8.75
C THR A 15 -2.65 -15.47 -8.50
N ALA A 16 -2.60 -14.61 -9.53
CA ALA A 16 -2.17 -13.22 -9.38
C ALA A 16 -3.10 -12.44 -8.44
N GLY A 17 -4.42 -12.56 -8.61
CA GLY A 17 -5.41 -11.93 -7.74
C GLY A 17 -5.28 -12.36 -6.28
N GLY A 18 -5.07 -13.67 -6.04
CA GLY A 18 -4.85 -14.23 -4.71
C GLY A 18 -3.58 -13.68 -4.04
N VAL A 19 -2.46 -13.60 -4.78
CA VAL A 19 -1.20 -13.04 -4.27
C VAL A 19 -1.36 -11.55 -3.93
N ILE A 20 -2.04 -10.77 -4.78
CA ILE A 20 -2.26 -9.33 -4.55
C ILE A 20 -3.14 -9.12 -3.30
N ALA A 21 -4.26 -9.85 -3.18
CA ALA A 21 -5.15 -9.75 -2.04
C ALA A 21 -4.44 -10.12 -0.72
N ALA A 22 -3.69 -11.23 -0.71
CA ALA A 22 -2.90 -11.65 0.45
C ALA A 22 -1.82 -10.62 0.80
N GLY A 23 -1.14 -10.06 -0.19
CA GLY A 23 -0.11 -9.04 -0.01
C GLY A 23 -0.65 -7.76 0.64
N ILE A 24 -1.78 -7.25 0.16
CA ILE A 24 -2.43 -6.05 0.71
C ILE A 24 -2.88 -6.31 2.15
N PHE A 25 -3.50 -7.46 2.43
CA PHE A 25 -3.92 -7.82 3.78
C PHE A 25 -2.74 -7.92 4.75
N ALA A 26 -1.67 -8.61 4.35
CA ALA A 26 -0.44 -8.74 5.15
C ALA A 26 0.21 -7.38 5.41
N PHE A 27 0.31 -6.53 4.38
CA PHE A 27 0.87 -5.18 4.50
C PHE A 27 0.08 -4.33 5.51
N LEU A 28 -1.25 -4.32 5.40
CA LEU A 28 -2.13 -3.56 6.26
C LEU A 28 -2.12 -4.06 7.72
N ALA A 29 -1.96 -5.36 7.93
CA ALA A 29 -1.79 -5.96 9.24
C ALA A 29 -0.44 -5.61 9.87
N ILE A 30 0.67 -5.70 9.11
CA ILE A 30 2.03 -5.42 9.60
C ILE A 30 2.19 -3.95 10.00
N ILE A 31 1.68 -3.01 9.19
CA ILE A 31 1.81 -1.59 9.51
C ILE A 31 0.94 -1.20 10.70
N GLY A 32 -0.07 -1.99 11.04
CA GLY A 32 -0.90 -1.75 12.21
C GLY A 32 -2.05 -0.76 11.97
N VAL A 33 -2.39 -0.45 10.72
CA VAL A 33 -3.58 0.38 10.40
C VAL A 33 -4.84 -0.32 10.90
N PHE A 34 -4.98 -1.61 10.56
CA PHE A 34 -6.13 -2.44 10.97
C PHE A 34 -6.31 -2.50 12.49
N PRO A 35 -5.31 -2.93 13.29
CA PRO A 35 -5.47 -3.00 14.73
C PRO A 35 -5.77 -1.63 15.34
N ARG A 36 -5.26 -0.53 14.80
CA ARG A 36 -5.57 0.83 15.30
C ARG A 36 -6.99 1.29 15.04
N VAL A 37 -7.53 1.01 13.85
CA VAL A 37 -8.94 1.32 13.57
C VAL A 37 -9.85 0.43 14.43
N ILE A 38 -9.51 -0.87 14.57
CA ILE A 38 -10.22 -1.81 15.46
C ILE A 38 -10.18 -1.34 16.92
N ASP A 39 -9.04 -0.85 17.39
CA ASP A 39 -8.84 -0.37 18.78
C ASP A 39 -9.65 0.90 19.05
N LYS A 40 -9.68 1.85 18.09
CA LYS A 40 -10.51 3.06 18.16
C LYS A 40 -12.02 2.77 18.16
N THR A 41 -12.47 1.79 17.39
CA THR A 41 -13.90 1.41 17.32
C THR A 41 -14.30 0.47 18.48
N LYS A 42 -13.35 -0.03 19.28
CA LYS A 42 -13.55 -1.04 20.34
C LYS A 42 -14.24 -2.34 19.86
N THR A 43 -14.23 -2.59 18.57
CA THR A 43 -14.98 -3.69 17.94
C THR A 43 -14.04 -4.86 17.62
N ARG A 44 -13.43 -5.46 18.65
CA ARG A 44 -12.49 -6.60 18.50
C ARG A 44 -13.09 -7.85 17.84
N ARG A 45 -14.42 -7.99 17.81
CA ARG A 45 -15.11 -9.17 17.23
C ARG A 45 -15.41 -9.10 15.74
N HIS A 46 -15.21 -7.96 15.06
CA HIS A 46 -15.65 -7.79 13.67
C HIS A 46 -14.48 -7.68 12.67
N ILE A 47 -13.49 -8.56 12.77
CA ILE A 47 -12.39 -8.66 11.78
C ILE A 47 -12.95 -8.89 10.37
N MET A 48 -14.00 -9.72 10.25
CA MET A 48 -14.74 -9.98 9.01
C MET A 48 -15.32 -8.72 8.35
N LEU A 49 -15.72 -7.70 9.12
CA LEU A 49 -16.26 -6.47 8.52
C LEU A 49 -15.17 -5.65 7.83
N TYR A 50 -13.96 -5.60 8.39
CA TYR A 50 -12.84 -4.90 7.77
C TYR A 50 -12.34 -5.61 6.52
N GLU A 51 -12.37 -6.94 6.52
CA GLU A 51 -12.07 -7.75 5.33
C GLU A 51 -13.07 -7.47 4.21
N THR A 52 -14.37 -7.48 4.51
CA THR A 52 -15.42 -7.15 3.53
C THR A 52 -15.30 -5.72 3.02
N LEU A 53 -14.93 -4.75 3.87
CA LEU A 53 -14.65 -3.36 3.46
C LEU A 53 -13.45 -3.28 2.53
N LEU A 54 -12.39 -4.05 2.78
CA LEU A 54 -11.21 -4.15 1.92
C LEU A 54 -11.57 -4.72 0.55
N ILE A 55 -12.34 -5.81 0.53
CA ILE A 55 -12.79 -6.48 -0.70
C ILE A 55 -13.72 -5.56 -1.49
N LEU A 56 -14.67 -4.88 -0.83
CA LEU A 56 -15.57 -3.90 -1.46
C LEU A 56 -14.78 -2.71 -2.01
N GLY A 57 -13.87 -2.14 -1.22
CA GLY A 57 -13.05 -1.00 -1.64
C GLY A 57 -12.15 -1.34 -2.83
N GLY A 58 -11.50 -2.51 -2.79
CA GLY A 58 -10.69 -3.02 -3.90
C GLY A 58 -11.52 -3.34 -5.14
N SER A 59 -12.71 -3.92 -4.97
CA SER A 59 -13.62 -4.23 -6.09
C SER A 59 -14.15 -2.95 -6.75
N ILE A 60 -14.53 -1.94 -5.95
CA ILE A 60 -14.97 -0.63 -6.45
C ILE A 60 -13.80 0.09 -7.11
N GLY A 61 -12.62 0.11 -6.50
CA GLY A 61 -11.42 0.72 -7.08
C GLY A 61 -11.03 0.07 -8.41
N ASN A 62 -11.03 -1.26 -8.47
CA ASN A 62 -10.79 -2.02 -9.71
C ASN A 62 -11.89 -1.78 -10.75
N ALA A 63 -13.16 -1.68 -10.34
CA ALA A 63 -14.25 -1.33 -11.24
C ALA A 63 -14.10 0.10 -11.78
N LEU A 64 -13.67 1.07 -10.97
CA LEU A 64 -13.42 2.45 -11.41
C LEU A 64 -12.21 2.56 -12.35
N ASP A 65 -11.16 1.77 -12.10
CA ASP A 65 -9.95 1.70 -12.93
C ASP A 65 -10.25 1.05 -14.29
N LEU A 66 -10.93 -0.10 -14.30
CA LEU A 66 -11.36 -0.81 -15.51
C LEU A 66 -12.44 -0.06 -16.30
N LEU A 67 -13.28 0.71 -15.61
CA LEU A 67 -14.27 1.54 -16.26
C LEU A 67 -13.67 2.77 -16.92
N GLU A 68 -12.32 2.96 -16.89
CA GLU A 68 -11.52 4.05 -17.49
C GLU A 68 -12.52 5.01 -18.09
N PHE A 69 -13.17 5.88 -17.30
CA PHE A 69 -14.21 6.70 -17.91
C PHE A 69 -13.42 7.56 -18.91
N PRO A 70 -13.50 7.38 -20.26
CA PRO A 70 -13.44 8.57 -21.07
C PRO A 70 -14.66 9.29 -20.56
N ILE A 71 -14.50 10.28 -19.70
CA ILE A 71 -15.62 11.10 -19.33
C ILE A 71 -15.89 11.85 -20.65
N PRO A 72 -16.98 11.61 -21.42
CA PRO A 72 -17.53 12.67 -22.21
C PRO A 72 -18.07 13.67 -21.18
N ILE A 73 -17.16 14.46 -20.60
CA ILE A 73 -17.43 15.69 -19.85
C ILE A 73 -18.21 16.71 -20.69
N GLY A 74 -18.59 16.38 -21.93
CA GLY A 74 -19.32 17.22 -22.87
C GLY A 74 -20.85 17.04 -22.93
N SER A 75 -21.48 15.99 -22.37
CA SER A 75 -22.92 15.76 -22.64
C SER A 75 -23.89 15.87 -21.46
N ILE A 76 -23.43 16.07 -20.21
CA ILE A 76 -24.31 16.41 -19.07
C ILE A 76 -23.59 17.40 -18.11
N PRO A 77 -23.64 18.71 -18.39
CA PRO A 77 -22.66 19.68 -17.84
C PRO A 77 -22.74 20.00 -16.34
N ALA A 78 -23.85 19.69 -15.64
CA ALA A 78 -24.05 20.15 -14.25
C ALA A 78 -23.95 19.02 -13.21
N ALA A 79 -24.61 17.88 -13.42
CA ALA A 79 -24.65 16.80 -12.42
C ALA A 79 -23.35 15.98 -12.36
N GLY A 80 -22.70 15.76 -13.51
CA GLY A 80 -21.47 14.97 -13.59
C GLY A 80 -20.27 15.65 -12.93
N HIS A 81 -20.17 16.98 -13.04
CA HIS A 81 -19.04 17.73 -12.48
C HIS A 81 -19.11 17.80 -10.94
N VAL A 82 -20.31 17.99 -10.37
CA VAL A 82 -20.51 18.00 -8.91
C VAL A 82 -20.31 16.60 -8.33
N LEU A 83 -20.77 15.56 -9.02
CA LEU A 83 -20.56 14.18 -8.59
C LEU A 83 -19.08 13.78 -8.69
N GLY A 84 -18.38 14.20 -9.74
CA GLY A 84 -16.94 14.03 -9.89
C GLY A 84 -16.14 14.73 -8.78
N LEU A 85 -16.45 16.01 -8.49
CA LEU A 85 -15.78 16.76 -7.43
C LEU A 85 -16.03 16.16 -6.04
N THR A 86 -17.26 15.72 -5.75
CA THR A 86 -17.58 15.10 -4.46
C THR A 86 -16.91 13.75 -4.30
N LEU A 87 -16.84 12.93 -5.36
CA LEU A 87 -16.09 11.67 -5.34
C LEU A 87 -14.59 11.89 -5.14
N LEU A 88 -14.02 12.88 -5.84
CA LEU A 88 -12.60 13.23 -5.74
C LEU A 88 -12.26 13.79 -4.36
N GLY A 89 -13.15 14.64 -3.81
CA GLY A 89 -13.02 15.18 -2.46
C GLY A 89 -13.12 14.10 -1.39
N LEU A 90 -14.08 13.18 -1.51
CA LEU A 90 -14.23 12.06 -0.59
C LEU A 90 -13.05 11.10 -0.68
N ALA A 91 -12.61 10.74 -1.89
CA ALA A 91 -11.44 9.91 -2.12
C ALA A 91 -10.18 10.56 -1.52
N GLY A 92 -9.96 11.85 -1.77
CA GLY A 92 -8.85 12.61 -1.20
C GLY A 92 -8.86 12.63 0.33
N LEU A 93 -10.03 12.83 0.95
CA LEU A 93 -10.19 12.81 2.40
C LEU A 93 -9.94 11.40 2.97
N SER A 94 -10.43 10.36 2.31
CA SER A 94 -10.17 8.96 2.69
C SER A 94 -8.69 8.60 2.60
N PHE A 95 -8.00 8.98 1.51
CA PHE A 95 -6.55 8.79 1.37
C PHE A 95 -5.79 9.57 2.44
N GLY A 96 -6.18 10.82 2.72
CA GLY A 96 -5.59 11.62 3.79
C GLY A 96 -5.73 10.98 5.17
N ALA A 97 -6.92 10.48 5.51
CA ALA A 97 -7.17 9.78 6.77
C ALA A 97 -6.36 8.48 6.87
N PHE A 98 -6.29 7.72 5.77
CA PHE A 98 -5.52 6.47 5.68
C PHE A 98 -4.01 6.72 5.85
N ILE A 99 -3.44 7.67 5.09
CA ILE A 99 -2.02 8.05 5.19
C ILE A 99 -1.72 8.63 6.58
N GLY A 100 -2.62 9.44 7.16
CA GLY A 100 -2.47 9.93 8.53
C GLY A 100 -2.37 8.79 9.55
N CYS A 101 -3.19 7.75 9.41
CA CYS A 101 -3.11 6.56 10.24
C CYS A 101 -1.79 5.79 10.02
N LEU A 102 -1.36 5.63 8.77
CA LEU A 102 -0.09 5.00 8.40
C LEU A 102 1.10 5.71 9.07
N VAL A 103 1.20 7.03 8.89
CA VAL A 103 2.29 7.84 9.45
C VAL A 103 2.29 7.77 10.97
N MET A 104 1.13 7.85 11.60
CA MET A 104 1.04 7.74 13.05
C MET A 104 1.47 6.33 13.53
N SER A 105 1.20 5.26 12.77
CA SER A 105 1.54 3.88 13.12
C SER A 105 3.02 3.59 12.96
N LEU A 106 3.58 4.09 11.87
CA LEU A 106 5.02 4.11 11.67
C LEU A 106 5.72 4.92 12.76
N ALA A 107 5.17 6.07 13.16
CA ALA A 107 5.76 6.86 14.24
C ALA A 107 5.76 6.13 15.59
N GLU A 108 4.72 5.36 15.91
CA GLU A 108 4.66 4.57 17.15
C GLU A 108 5.64 3.40 17.12
N THR A 109 5.70 2.66 16.01
CA THR A 109 6.67 1.56 15.84
C THR A 109 8.10 2.07 15.86
N VAL A 110 8.42 3.16 15.16
CA VAL A 110 9.75 3.80 15.17
C VAL A 110 10.13 4.29 16.57
N LYS A 111 9.20 4.83 17.36
CA LYS A 111 9.46 5.19 18.76
C LYS A 111 9.70 3.98 19.65
N ALA A 112 9.09 2.83 19.35
CA ALA A 112 9.30 1.59 20.08
C ALA A 112 10.64 0.91 19.76
N VAL A 113 11.21 1.11 18.57
CA VAL A 113 12.53 0.56 18.15
C VAL A 113 13.65 0.86 19.15
N PRO A 114 13.93 2.12 19.55
CA PRO A 114 15.02 2.42 20.50
C PRO A 114 14.76 1.83 21.89
N VAL A 115 13.49 1.72 22.31
CA VAL A 115 13.11 1.12 23.60
C VAL A 115 13.34 -0.39 23.59
N LEU A 116 12.92 -1.08 22.52
CA LEU A 116 13.19 -2.50 22.32
C LEU A 116 14.70 -2.77 22.28
N ASN A 117 15.47 -1.91 21.60
CA ASN A 117 16.91 -2.01 21.54
C ASN A 117 17.59 -1.86 22.92
N ARG A 118 17.10 -0.95 23.78
CA ARG A 118 17.58 -0.82 25.16
C ARG A 118 17.24 -2.06 26.01
N ARG A 119 16.06 -2.64 25.81
CA ARG A 119 15.61 -3.89 26.49
C ARG A 119 16.47 -5.09 26.10
N LEU A 120 16.91 -5.17 24.85
CA LEU A 120 17.79 -6.23 24.35
C LEU A 120 19.28 -6.04 24.72
N ARG A 121 19.64 -5.01 25.53
CA ARG A 121 21.03 -4.67 25.93
C ARG A 121 22.01 -4.59 24.76
N LEU A 122 21.53 -4.21 23.58
CA LEU A 122 22.36 -3.95 22.39
C LEU A 122 22.93 -2.52 22.45
N SER A 123 23.72 -2.23 23.48
CA SER A 123 24.39 -0.92 23.65
C SER A 123 25.32 -0.58 22.48
N VAL A 124 25.66 -1.55 21.63
CA VAL A 124 26.52 -1.41 20.44
C VAL A 124 25.73 -1.67 19.13
N GLY A 125 24.50 -2.19 19.20
CA GLY A 125 23.76 -2.69 18.02
C GLY A 125 23.23 -1.61 17.06
N ILE A 126 22.92 -0.41 17.56
CA ILE A 126 22.43 0.70 16.70
C ILE A 126 23.50 1.17 15.71
N GLN A 127 24.76 1.21 16.14
CA GLN A 127 25.87 1.52 15.26
C GLN A 127 25.98 0.46 14.15
N TYR A 128 25.88 -0.82 14.47
CA TYR A 128 25.89 -1.89 13.45
C TYR A 128 24.70 -1.85 12.50
N MET A 129 23.49 -1.54 12.97
CA MET A 129 22.31 -1.41 12.10
C MET A 129 22.44 -0.21 11.16
N THR A 130 22.89 0.93 11.69
CA THR A 130 23.11 2.16 10.91
C THR A 130 24.26 1.97 9.91
N LEU A 131 25.34 1.32 10.35
CA LEU A 131 26.47 0.96 9.50
C LEU A 131 26.05 0.00 8.37
N SER A 132 25.22 -1.00 8.67
CA SER A 132 24.71 -1.94 7.65
C SER A 132 23.82 -1.23 6.62
N ILE A 133 22.96 -0.30 7.06
CA ILE A 133 22.15 0.52 6.15
C ILE A 133 23.04 1.45 5.32
N ALA A 134 24.04 2.08 5.93
CA ALA A 134 24.99 2.95 5.25
C ALA A 134 25.84 2.18 4.23
N LEU A 135 26.36 1.01 4.59
CA LEU A 135 27.08 0.11 3.70
C LEU A 135 26.20 -0.40 2.56
N GLY A 136 24.93 -0.72 2.84
CA GLY A 136 23.96 -1.09 1.81
C GLY A 136 23.74 0.05 0.80
N LYS A 137 23.54 1.29 1.26
CA LYS A 137 23.43 2.47 0.39
C LYS A 137 24.71 2.77 -0.37
N MET A 138 25.87 2.65 0.28
CA MET A 138 27.18 2.83 -0.34
C MET A 138 27.43 1.80 -1.44
N THR A 139 27.16 0.53 -1.17
CA THR A 139 27.30 -0.55 -2.16
C THR A 139 26.31 -0.37 -3.31
N GLY A 140 25.07 0.03 -3.01
CA GLY A 140 24.05 0.34 -4.02
C GLY A 140 24.45 1.50 -4.94
N SER A 141 24.99 2.60 -4.39
CA SER A 141 25.46 3.72 -5.22
C SER A 141 26.71 3.36 -6.02
N LEU A 142 27.62 2.55 -5.46
CA LEU A 142 28.81 2.08 -6.15
C LEU A 142 28.46 1.15 -7.31
N LEU A 143 27.51 0.23 -7.11
CA LEU A 143 27.00 -0.65 -8.16
C LEU A 143 26.21 0.12 -9.22
N TYR A 144 25.43 1.13 -8.83
CA TYR A 144 24.72 2.01 -9.76
C TYR A 144 25.70 2.75 -10.70
N PHE A 145 26.80 3.24 -10.13
CA PHE A 145 27.86 3.93 -10.87
C PHE A 145 28.68 2.96 -11.72
N TYR A 146 29.05 1.79 -11.18
CA TYR A 146 29.80 0.75 -11.88
C TYR A 146 29.01 0.12 -13.05
N LYS A 147 27.70 -0.08 -12.90
CA LYS A 147 26.81 -0.51 -13.98
C LYS A 147 26.43 0.61 -14.96
N GLY A 148 26.94 1.84 -14.76
CA GLY A 148 26.80 2.92 -15.74
C GLY A 148 25.37 3.44 -15.94
N PHE A 149 24.44 3.22 -14.99
CA PHE A 149 23.06 3.70 -15.12
C PHE A 149 22.92 5.24 -15.06
N GLY A 150 23.98 5.95 -14.68
CA GLY A 150 24.05 7.42 -14.71
C GLY A 150 24.70 8.03 -15.95
N GLY A 151 25.12 7.21 -16.92
CA GLY A 151 25.85 7.64 -18.13
C GLY A 151 25.04 7.46 -19.42
N GLY A 152 23.78 7.91 -19.44
CA GLY A 152 23.03 8.12 -20.68
C GLY A 152 23.31 9.50 -21.22
N GLY A 153 24.33 9.62 -22.06
CA GLY A 153 24.77 10.89 -22.66
C GLY A 153 25.76 10.68 -23.79
N SER A 154 25.36 9.91 -24.81
CA SER A 154 25.79 9.99 -26.21
C SER A 154 24.73 9.31 -27.06
#